data_AF-A0A846CR50-F1
#
_entry.id   AF-A0A846CR50-F1
#
_cell.length_a   1.000
_cell.length_b   1.000
_cell.length_c   1.000
_cell.angle_alpha   90.00
_cell.angle_beta   90.00
_cell.angle_gamma   90.00
#
_symmetry.space_group_name_H-M   'P 1'
#
loop_
_entity.id
_entity.type
_entity.pdbx_description
1 polymer ?
#
loop_
_entity_poly.entity_id
_entity_poly.type
_entity_poly.pdbx_seq_one_letter_code
_entity_poly.pdbx_strand_id
1 'polypeptide(L)'
;NQMKTIDFPANPNGAEPTYLVSVKQPVIFTSSSHPKLVKEFLSYLVQLENLGPYIKGSRGRYFPIMPQLWKDPFWTNKKDPHISVASQQFTEYQTSLFDNSRSHAYSQVHSENIWSKAMQQVLIEGLSPTEAIDIAINQIQEIFSQWKTKEKE
;
A
#
# COMPACT_ATOMS: atom_id res chain seq x y z
N ASN A 1 19.75 -10.56 20.50
CA ASN A 1 18.89 -10.67 19.30
C ASN A 1 19.55 -9.98 18.12
N GLN A 2 19.69 -10.67 16.99
CA GLN A 2 20.36 -10.22 15.76
C GLN A 2 19.38 -10.02 14.58
N MET A 3 18.11 -9.72 14.85
CA MET A 3 17.13 -9.49 13.78
C MET A 3 17.50 -8.23 13.00
N LYS A 4 17.40 -8.31 11.66
CA LYS A 4 17.65 -7.20 10.74
C LYS A 4 16.60 -7.22 9.64
N THR A 5 16.29 -6.05 9.10
CA THR A 5 15.51 -5.94 7.87
C THR A 5 16.46 -6.02 6.68
N ILE A 6 16.04 -6.70 5.62
CA ILE A 6 16.74 -6.74 4.34
C ILE A 6 15.72 -6.41 3.23
N ASP A 7 16.23 -5.97 2.09
CA ASP A 7 15.42 -5.68 0.92
C ASP A 7 14.84 -6.95 0.28
N PHE A 8 13.83 -6.76 -0.55
CA PHE A 8 13.29 -7.84 -1.37
C PHE A 8 14.36 -8.32 -2.37
N PRO A 9 14.39 -9.63 -2.67
CA PRO A 9 15.23 -10.13 -3.75
C PRO A 9 14.83 -9.52 -5.09
N ALA A 10 15.73 -9.60 -6.07
CA ALA A 10 15.41 -9.26 -7.45
C ALA A 10 14.23 -10.09 -7.97
N ASN A 11 13.49 -9.53 -8.92
CA ASN A 11 12.44 -10.24 -9.64
C ASN A 11 13.02 -11.47 -10.37
N PRO A 12 12.19 -12.46 -10.76
CA PRO A 12 12.67 -13.65 -11.46
C PRO A 12 13.44 -13.38 -12.76
N ASN A 13 13.22 -12.23 -13.40
CA ASN A 13 13.94 -11.78 -14.59
C ASN A 13 15.23 -11.00 -14.28
N GLY A 14 15.62 -10.88 -13.01
CA GLY A 14 16.80 -10.15 -12.54
C GLY A 14 16.60 -8.64 -12.36
N ALA A 15 15.44 -8.08 -12.71
CA ALA A 15 15.15 -6.66 -12.50
C ALA A 15 14.90 -6.33 -11.02
N GLU A 16 15.11 -5.07 -10.63
CA GLU A 16 14.79 -4.58 -9.28
C GLU A 16 13.30 -4.75 -8.94
N PRO A 17 12.96 -5.04 -7.67
CA PRO A 17 11.57 -5.18 -7.26
C PRO A 17 10.83 -3.83 -7.31
N THR A 18 9.54 -3.89 -7.59
CA THR A 18 8.63 -2.76 -7.34
C THR A 18 7.97 -2.95 -5.98
N TYR A 19 8.09 -1.96 -5.09
CA TYR A 19 7.43 -2.01 -3.78
C TYR A 19 5.99 -1.50 -3.87
N LEU A 20 5.05 -2.27 -3.32
CA LEU A 20 3.65 -1.85 -3.22
C LEU A 20 3.46 -0.96 -1.99
N VAL A 21 2.86 0.21 -2.20
CA VAL A 21 2.66 1.21 -1.14
C VAL A 21 1.19 1.54 -0.95
N SER A 22 0.78 1.68 0.32
CA SER A 22 -0.55 2.17 0.70
C SER A 22 -0.41 3.58 1.24
N VAL A 23 -1.10 4.53 0.62
CA VAL A 23 -1.15 5.92 1.08
C VAL A 23 -2.34 6.09 2.02
N LYS A 24 -2.09 6.63 3.22
CA LYS A 24 -3.16 6.95 4.17
C LYS A 24 -3.67 8.36 3.90
N GLN A 25 -4.97 8.47 3.62
CA GLN A 25 -5.63 9.72 3.27
C GLN A 25 -6.63 10.10 4.37
N PRO A 26 -6.58 11.33 4.90
CA PRO A 26 -7.66 11.82 5.73
C PRO A 26 -8.89 12.12 4.85
N VAL A 27 -10.09 11.87 5.39
CA VAL A 27 -11.35 12.21 4.71
C VAL A 27 -12.17 13.14 5.59
N ILE A 28 -12.91 14.05 4.95
CA ILE A 28 -13.90 14.90 5.62
C ILE A 28 -15.27 14.44 5.14
N PHE A 29 -16.10 13.95 6.07
CA PHE A 29 -17.47 13.58 5.74
C PHE A 29 -18.29 14.81 5.34
N THR A 30 -19.08 14.69 4.28
CA THR A 30 -19.96 15.77 3.79
C THR A 30 -21.02 16.16 4.82
N SER A 31 -21.39 15.24 5.71
CA SER A 31 -22.31 15.46 6.83
C SER A 31 -21.66 16.07 8.08
N SER A 32 -20.38 16.42 8.04
CA SER A 32 -19.69 17.04 9.18
C SER A 32 -20.38 18.34 9.58
N SER A 33 -20.64 18.51 10.89
CA SER A 33 -21.15 19.75 11.46
C SER A 33 -20.12 20.88 11.50
N HIS A 34 -18.83 20.57 11.31
CA HIS A 34 -17.71 21.51 11.42
C HIS A 34 -16.68 21.37 10.28
N PRO A 35 -17.08 21.43 8.99
CA PRO A 35 -16.18 21.12 7.87
C PRO A 35 -15.01 22.11 7.74
N LYS A 36 -15.22 23.38 8.11
CA LYS A 36 -14.16 24.41 8.10
C LYS A 36 -13.07 24.10 9.12
N LEU A 37 -13.45 23.80 10.37
CA LEU A 37 -12.51 23.48 11.45
C LEU A 37 -11.71 22.20 11.14
N VAL A 38 -12.35 21.17 10.58
CA VAL A 38 -11.64 19.95 10.17
C VAL A 38 -10.61 20.26 9.08
N LYS A 39 -10.96 21.11 8.11
CA LYS A 39 -10.02 21.54 7.06
C LYS A 39 -8.84 22.32 7.65
N GLU A 40 -9.09 23.26 8.56
CA GLU A 40 -8.05 24.01 9.27
C GLU A 40 -7.11 23.08 10.05
N PHE A 41 -7.66 22.11 10.78
CA PHE A 41 -6.86 21.12 11.50
C PHE A 41 -6.01 20.27 10.56
N LEU A 42 -6.57 19.77 9.45
CA LEU A 42 -5.80 19.00 8.49
C LEU A 42 -4.70 19.84 7.83
N SER A 43 -4.98 21.10 7.49
CA SER A 43 -3.98 22.04 6.99
C SER A 43 -2.86 22.30 7.99
N TYR A 44 -3.16 22.41 9.28
CA TYR A 44 -2.16 22.48 10.35
C TYR A 44 -1.35 21.17 10.44
N LEU A 45 -2.03 20.03 10.51
CA LEU A 45 -1.39 18.72 10.70
C LEU A 45 -0.39 18.37 9.60
N VAL A 46 -0.69 18.70 8.33
CA VAL A 46 0.18 18.36 7.19
C VAL A 46 1.42 19.24 7.05
N GLN A 47 1.55 20.30 7.86
CA GLN A 47 2.79 21.10 7.90
C GLN A 47 3.98 20.23 8.34
N LEU A 48 5.18 20.52 7.84
CA LEU A 48 6.37 19.70 8.06
C LEU A 48 6.70 19.55 9.55
N GLU A 49 6.61 20.65 10.29
CA GLU A 49 6.87 20.77 11.72
C GLU A 49 5.87 19.99 12.58
N ASN A 50 4.67 19.71 12.07
CA ASN A 50 3.63 18.98 12.80
C ASN A 50 3.59 17.50 12.37
N LEU A 51 3.59 17.24 11.06
CA LEU A 51 3.52 15.87 10.54
C LEU A 51 4.81 15.10 10.80
N GLY A 52 5.97 15.75 10.68
CA GLY A 52 7.27 15.10 10.86
C GLY A 52 7.41 14.41 12.21
N PRO A 53 7.26 15.14 13.35
CA PRO A 53 7.28 14.54 14.69
C PRO A 53 6.18 13.49 14.90
N TYR A 54 4.97 13.73 14.39
CA TYR A 54 3.86 12.77 14.48
C TYR A 54 4.22 11.43 13.83
N ILE A 55 4.75 11.46 12.60
CA ILE A 55 5.13 10.25 11.86
C ILE A 55 6.33 9.56 12.54
N LYS A 56 7.34 10.28 13.00
CA LYS A 56 8.45 9.68 13.77
C LYS A 56 7.97 9.02 15.06
N GLY A 57 6.97 9.61 15.72
CA GLY A 57 6.31 9.04 16.88
C GLY A 57 5.70 7.66 16.63
N SER A 58 5.39 7.33 15.36
CA SER A 58 4.93 6.00 14.95
C SER A 58 6.04 4.94 14.85
N ARG A 59 7.30 5.31 15.14
CA ARG A 59 8.47 4.42 15.20
C ARG A 59 8.69 3.58 13.94
N GLY A 60 8.58 4.22 12.77
CA GLY A 60 8.81 3.58 11.47
C GLY A 60 7.61 2.80 10.91
N ARG A 61 6.44 2.86 11.56
CA ARG A 61 5.20 2.26 11.03
C ARG A 61 4.67 2.98 9.79
N TYR A 62 4.91 4.29 9.71
CA TYR A 62 4.60 5.11 8.55
C TYR A 62 5.84 5.82 8.06
N PHE A 63 5.93 6.03 6.75
CA PHE A 63 6.98 6.81 6.12
C PHE A 63 6.37 8.13 5.60
N PRO A 64 7.03 9.29 5.81
CA PRO A 64 6.49 10.57 5.37
C PRO A 64 6.45 10.65 3.84
N ILE A 65 5.37 11.22 3.29
CA ILE A 65 5.24 11.43 1.84
C ILE A 65 5.98 12.67 1.33
N MET A 66 6.45 13.54 2.23
CA MET A 66 7.13 14.78 1.89
C MET A 66 8.65 14.57 1.86
N PRO A 67 9.31 14.69 0.68
CA PRO A 67 10.74 14.41 0.53
C PRO A 67 11.65 15.23 1.46
N GLN A 68 11.21 16.42 1.87
CA GLN A 68 11.93 17.27 2.82
C GLN A 68 12.16 16.55 4.16
N LEU A 69 11.22 15.70 4.60
CA LEU A 69 11.31 14.95 5.84
C LEU A 69 12.23 13.73 5.75
N TRP A 70 12.58 13.27 4.55
CA TRP A 70 13.40 12.06 4.36
C TRP A 70 14.84 12.25 4.81
N LYS A 71 15.32 13.50 4.83
CA LYS A 71 16.68 13.87 5.25
C LYS A 71 16.89 13.74 6.76
N ASP A 72 15.83 13.50 7.53
CA ASP A 72 15.95 13.39 8.96
C ASP A 72 16.82 12.17 9.37
N PRO A 73 17.72 12.30 10.36
CA PRO A 73 18.56 11.20 10.81
C PRO A 73 17.77 9.96 11.25
N PHE A 74 16.53 10.12 11.70
CA PHE A 74 15.66 8.99 12.04
C PHE A 74 15.48 8.02 10.86
N TRP A 75 15.37 8.52 9.63
CA TRP A 75 15.16 7.70 8.42
C TRP A 75 16.46 7.24 7.77
N THR A 76 17.57 7.96 7.97
CA THR A 76 18.82 7.77 7.23
C THR A 76 19.95 7.12 8.05
N ASN A 77 19.75 6.95 9.37
CA ASN A 77 20.77 6.38 10.24
C ASN A 77 20.99 4.89 9.96
N LYS A 78 22.06 4.57 9.23
CA LYS A 78 22.49 3.20 8.88
C LYS A 78 22.83 2.31 10.09
N LYS A 79 22.95 2.86 11.31
CA LYS A 79 23.11 2.06 12.53
C LYS A 79 21.80 1.39 12.96
N ASP A 80 20.66 1.91 12.51
CA ASP A 80 19.35 1.27 12.68
C ASP A 80 19.19 0.21 11.57
N PRO A 81 19.12 -1.10 11.91
CA PRO A 81 19.05 -2.16 10.90
C PRO A 81 17.64 -2.38 10.34
N HIS A 82 16.67 -1.52 10.66
CA HIS A 82 15.27 -1.69 10.29
C HIS A 82 14.71 -0.46 9.57
N ILE A 83 14.74 0.70 10.22
CA ILE A 83 14.11 1.93 9.73
C ILE A 83 14.84 2.46 8.50
N SER A 84 16.17 2.42 8.48
CA SER A 84 16.92 2.90 7.32
C SER A 84 16.63 2.02 6.09
N VAL A 85 16.62 0.70 6.26
CA VAL A 85 16.32 -0.25 5.17
C VAL A 85 14.89 -0.04 4.67
N ALA A 86 13.90 0.03 5.56
CA ALA A 86 12.53 0.30 5.16
C ALA A 86 12.37 1.66 4.45
N SER A 87 13.14 2.68 4.83
CA SER A 87 13.13 3.99 4.17
C SER A 87 13.66 3.91 2.74
N GLN A 88 14.71 3.12 2.51
CA GLN A 88 15.30 2.92 1.17
C GLN A 88 14.30 2.30 0.19
N GLN A 89 13.41 1.42 0.65
CA GLN A 89 12.32 0.87 -0.17
C GLN A 89 11.42 1.94 -0.79
N PHE A 90 11.29 3.11 -0.15
CA PHE A 90 10.50 4.23 -0.66
C PHE A 90 11.33 5.24 -1.47
N THR A 91 12.63 5.35 -1.20
CA THR A 91 13.48 6.42 -1.77
C THR A 91 14.44 5.97 -2.85
N GLU A 92 14.81 4.69 -2.88
CA GLU A 92 15.80 4.12 -3.81
C GLU A 92 15.17 3.18 -4.85
N TYR A 93 13.97 2.65 -4.58
CA TYR A 93 13.28 1.71 -5.48
C TYR A 93 12.02 2.31 -6.11
N GLN A 94 11.58 1.71 -7.22
CA GLN A 94 10.29 2.01 -7.81
C GLN A 94 9.16 1.60 -6.84
N THR A 95 8.19 2.50 -6.65
CA THR A 95 6.98 2.23 -5.88
C THR A 95 5.75 2.23 -6.79
N SER A 96 4.73 1.46 -6.40
CA SER A 96 3.41 1.45 -7.06
C SER A 96 2.30 1.35 -6.03
N LEU A 97 1.14 1.95 -6.32
CA LEU A 97 -0.03 1.81 -5.48
C LEU A 97 -0.65 0.42 -5.64
N PHE A 98 -1.18 -0.12 -4.54
CA PHE A 98 -2.05 -1.29 -4.61
C PHE A 98 -3.20 -1.06 -5.62
N ASP A 99 -3.56 -2.10 -6.36
CA ASP A 99 -4.57 -2.03 -7.42
C ASP A 99 -5.94 -1.56 -6.91
N ASN A 100 -6.30 -1.89 -5.67
CA ASN A 100 -7.54 -1.42 -5.03
C ASN A 100 -7.55 0.10 -4.80
N SER A 101 -6.40 0.77 -4.81
CA SER A 101 -6.32 2.23 -4.76
C SER A 101 -6.63 2.89 -6.11
N ARG A 102 -6.63 2.12 -7.21
CA ARG A 102 -6.87 2.58 -8.58
C ARG A 102 -8.21 2.12 -9.16
N SER A 103 -8.84 1.11 -8.58
CA SER A 103 -10.10 0.54 -9.08
C SER A 103 -11.03 0.13 -7.93
N HIS A 104 -12.26 0.64 -7.97
CA HIS A 104 -13.31 0.25 -7.03
C HIS A 104 -13.65 -1.25 -7.16
N ALA A 105 -13.76 -1.75 -8.40
CA ALA A 105 -14.00 -3.16 -8.67
C ALA A 105 -12.91 -4.05 -8.05
N TYR A 106 -11.65 -3.62 -8.12
CA TYR A 106 -10.55 -4.38 -7.54
C TYR A 106 -10.54 -4.39 -6.00
N SER A 107 -11.22 -3.44 -5.35
CA SER A 107 -11.44 -3.53 -3.90
C SER A 107 -12.27 -4.76 -3.53
N GLN A 108 -13.25 -5.13 -4.38
CA GLN A 108 -14.01 -6.36 -4.19
C GLN A 108 -13.14 -7.61 -4.43
N VAL A 109 -12.32 -7.62 -5.49
CA VAL A 109 -11.33 -8.69 -5.74
C VAL A 109 -10.45 -8.97 -4.51
N HIS A 110 -9.96 -7.89 -3.87
CA HIS A 110 -9.18 -8.01 -2.65
C HIS A 110 -10.02 -8.54 -1.48
N SER A 111 -11.22 -8.00 -1.24
CA SER A 111 -12.10 -8.42 -0.15
C SER A 111 -12.53 -9.89 -0.24
N GLU A 112 -12.68 -10.41 -1.47
CA GLU A 112 -13.04 -11.79 -1.73
C GLU A 112 -11.82 -12.73 -1.74
N ASN A 113 -10.60 -12.21 -1.54
CA ASN A 113 -9.35 -12.97 -1.49
C ASN A 113 -9.11 -13.83 -2.74
N ILE A 114 -9.48 -13.35 -3.93
CA ILE A 114 -9.46 -14.15 -5.18
C ILE A 114 -8.08 -14.75 -5.46
N TRP A 115 -7.01 -13.95 -5.37
CA TRP A 115 -5.63 -14.44 -5.58
C TRP A 115 -5.17 -15.43 -4.51
N SER A 116 -5.58 -15.26 -3.25
CA SER A 116 -5.26 -16.20 -2.18
C SER A 116 -5.98 -17.54 -2.37
N LYS A 117 -7.23 -17.51 -2.83
CA LYS A 117 -7.97 -18.72 -3.21
C LYS A 117 -7.29 -19.44 -4.37
N ALA A 118 -6.82 -18.72 -5.38
CA ALA A 118 -6.04 -19.31 -6.48
C ALA A 118 -4.75 -19.99 -5.99
N MET A 119 -4.01 -19.34 -5.07
CA MET A 119 -2.83 -19.97 -4.46
C MET A 119 -3.20 -21.21 -3.64
N GLN A 120 -4.30 -21.17 -2.88
CA GLN A 120 -4.79 -22.33 -2.14
C GLN A 120 -5.16 -23.48 -3.08
N GLN A 121 -5.86 -23.20 -4.18
CA GLN A 121 -6.23 -24.20 -5.19
C GLN A 121 -5.02 -24.94 -5.74
N VAL A 122 -3.91 -24.24 -5.99
CA VAL A 122 -2.68 -24.87 -6.44
C VAL A 122 -1.99 -25.64 -5.32
N LEU A 123 -1.77 -25.00 -4.16
CA LEU A 123 -0.91 -25.54 -3.10
C LEU A 123 -1.56 -26.64 -2.27
N ILE A 124 -2.88 -26.59 -2.11
CA ILE A 124 -3.64 -27.47 -1.21
C ILE A 124 -4.54 -28.41 -2.01
N GLU A 125 -5.21 -27.90 -3.04
CA GLU A 125 -6.21 -28.67 -3.80
C GLU A 125 -5.62 -29.36 -5.03
N GLY A 126 -4.37 -29.04 -5.40
CA GLY A 126 -3.61 -29.72 -6.45
C GLY A 126 -4.01 -29.34 -7.88
N LEU A 127 -4.73 -28.24 -8.08
CA LEU A 127 -5.00 -27.71 -9.42
C LEU A 127 -3.70 -27.27 -10.09
N SER A 128 -3.65 -27.35 -11.42
CA SER A 128 -2.55 -26.73 -12.15
C SER A 128 -2.60 -25.20 -11.99
N PRO A 129 -1.46 -24.50 -12.05
CA PRO A 129 -1.44 -23.04 -12.01
C PRO A 129 -2.34 -22.40 -13.07
N THR A 130 -2.38 -22.97 -14.28
CA THR A 130 -3.23 -22.48 -15.38
C THR A 130 -4.71 -22.54 -15.01
N GLU A 131 -5.19 -23.69 -14.52
CA GLU A 131 -6.60 -23.86 -14.14
C GLU A 131 -7.01 -22.91 -13.00
N ALA A 132 -6.19 -22.79 -11.96
CA ALA A 132 -6.47 -21.89 -10.84
C ALA A 132 -6.48 -20.41 -11.28
N ILE A 133 -5.60 -20.03 -12.21
CA ILE A 133 -5.57 -18.68 -12.79
C ILE A 133 -6.81 -18.43 -13.65
N ASP A 134 -7.22 -19.39 -14.48
CA ASP A 134 -8.42 -19.24 -15.31
C ASP A 134 -9.68 -19.03 -14.45
N ILE A 135 -9.82 -19.77 -13.35
CA ILE A 135 -10.89 -19.59 -12.37
C ILE A 135 -10.84 -18.17 -11.77
N ALA A 136 -9.67 -17.74 -11.30
CA ALA A 136 -9.49 -16.42 -10.69
C ALA A 136 -9.79 -15.28 -11.67
N ILE A 137 -9.30 -15.36 -12.90
CA ILE A 137 -9.53 -14.36 -13.94
C ILE A 137 -11.01 -14.29 -14.31
N ASN A 138 -11.70 -15.42 -14.47
CA ASN A 138 -13.13 -15.44 -14.74
C ASN A 138 -13.93 -14.74 -13.63
N GLN A 139 -13.60 -15.00 -12.36
CA GLN A 139 -14.21 -14.30 -11.22
C GLN A 139 -13.93 -12.80 -11.23
N ILE A 140 -12.70 -12.39 -11.53
CA ILE A 140 -12.33 -10.97 -11.64
C ILE A 140 -13.11 -10.30 -12.78
N GLN A 141 -13.23 -10.95 -13.94
CA GLN A 141 -13.99 -10.41 -15.07
C GLN A 141 -15.48 -10.23 -14.74
N GLU A 142 -16.06 -11.18 -13.99
CA GLU A 142 -17.43 -11.07 -13.51
C GLU A 142 -17.60 -9.86 -12.58
N ILE A 143 -16.72 -9.72 -11.57
CA ILE A 143 -16.71 -8.55 -10.66
C ILE A 143 -16.66 -7.25 -11.47
N PHE A 144 -15.72 -7.13 -12.41
CA PHE A 144 -15.58 -5.93 -13.23
C PHE A 144 -16.82 -5.65 -14.09
N SER A 145 -17.50 -6.68 -14.58
CA SER A 145 -18.72 -6.54 -15.37
C SER A 145 -19.90 -6.04 -14.51
N GLN A 146 -20.01 -6.54 -13.27
CA GLN A 146 -21.03 -6.08 -12.32
C GLN A 146 -20.81 -4.61 -11.92
N TRP A 147 -19.56 -4.20 -11.66
CA TRP A 147 -19.24 -2.80 -11.33
C TRP A 147 -19.53 -1.83 -12.49
N LYS A 148 -19.25 -2.21 -13.75
CA LYS A 148 -19.62 -1.41 -14.93
C LYS A 148 -21.13 -1.19 -15.07
N THR A 149 -21.94 -2.11 -14.55
CA THR A 149 -23.40 -1.98 -14.57
C THR A 149 -23.86 -1.02 -13.48
N LYS A 150 -23.32 -1.15 -12.27
CA LYS A 150 -23.62 -0.27 -11.12
C LYS A 150 -23.23 1.19 -11.34
N GLU A 151 -22.17 1.46 -12.11
CA GLU A 151 -21.76 2.85 -12.43
C GLU A 151 -22.70 3.55 -13.42
N LYS A 152 -23.60 2.81 -14.10
CA LYS A 152 -24.58 3.37 -15.04
C LYS A 152 -25.95 3.65 -14.41
N GLU A 153 -26.18 3.16 -13.19
CA GLU A 153 -27.40 3.37 -12.39
C GLU A 153 -27.27 4.61 -11.50
#